data_AF-A0A4R2TB51-F1
#
_entry.id   AF-A0A4R2TB51-F1
#
_cell.length_a   1.000
_cell.length_b   1.000
_cell.length_c   1.000
_cell.angle_alpha   90.00
_cell.angle_beta   90.00
_cell.angle_gamma   90.00
#
_symmetry.space_group_name_H-M   'P 1'
#
loop_
_entity.id
_entity.type
_entity.pdbx_description
1 polymer ?
#
loop_
_entity_poly.entity_id
_entity_poly.type
_entity_poly.pdbx_seq_one_letter_code
_entity_poly.pdbx_strand_id
1 'polypeptide(L)'
;MNQHKSNISCGICQDLIPLVLDNVASEDSQRIVTAHVECCKDCEILYNSVKGPDSNLQDDSKIIKSIKRKIYFSCIALLVIGTMIGVYLSNSMGMFYNIILMPMIGAIAYYILGKRWYIVSVGVFITSYIWLFVGFVIEYRKLAIEIFYYPIYLTAIYTALTVIGVFVSKLLYFAFKKEGVKHVK
;
A
#
# COMPACT_ATOMS: atom_id res chain seq x y z
N MET A 1 -48.90 -10.00 23.73
CA MET A 1 -49.05 -8.91 22.73
C MET A 1 -47.88 -7.97 22.89
N ASN A 2 -46.89 -7.99 22.00
CA ASN A 2 -45.87 -6.94 21.92
C ASN A 2 -45.57 -6.66 20.44
N GLN A 3 -46.49 -5.95 19.79
CA GLN A 3 -46.22 -5.31 18.51
C GLN A 3 -45.62 -3.92 18.82
N HIS A 4 -44.29 -3.83 18.84
CA HIS A 4 -43.62 -2.54 18.86
C HIS A 4 -43.13 -2.20 17.46
N LYS A 5 -43.64 -1.06 16.99
CA LYS A 5 -43.53 -0.46 15.67
C LYS A 5 -42.08 -0.16 15.28
N SER A 6 -41.45 -1.13 14.64
CA SER A 6 -40.34 -0.99 13.69
C SER A 6 -40.43 -2.20 12.75
N ASN A 7 -40.03 -2.05 11.50
CA ASN A 7 -40.51 -2.85 10.36
C ASN A 7 -40.17 -4.37 10.37
N ILE A 8 -39.61 -4.92 11.45
CA ILE A 8 -39.20 -6.32 11.58
C ILE A 8 -39.47 -6.85 12.99
N SER A 9 -39.64 -8.17 13.12
CA SER A 9 -39.84 -8.83 14.41
C SER A 9 -38.52 -8.93 15.20
N CYS A 10 -38.61 -9.01 16.53
CA CYS A 10 -37.44 -9.16 17.38
C CYS A 10 -36.59 -10.38 17.00
N GLY A 11 -37.21 -11.51 16.61
CA GLY A 11 -36.46 -12.71 16.17
C GLY A 11 -35.58 -12.43 14.95
N ILE A 12 -36.14 -11.75 13.94
CA ILE A 12 -35.37 -11.35 12.74
C ILE A 12 -34.27 -10.36 13.11
N CYS A 13 -34.56 -9.42 14.03
CA CYS A 13 -33.55 -8.47 14.51
C CYS A 13 -32.40 -9.20 15.22
N GLN A 14 -32.69 -10.18 16.07
CA GLN A 14 -31.69 -10.95 16.80
C GLN A 14 -30.79 -11.78 15.88
N ASP A 15 -31.36 -12.38 14.83
CA ASP A 15 -30.59 -13.13 13.83
C ASP A 15 -29.66 -12.22 13.01
N LEU A 16 -30.08 -10.97 12.76
CA LEU A 16 -29.31 -9.98 11.99
C LEU A 16 -28.23 -9.29 12.82
N ILE A 17 -28.34 -9.21 14.15
CA ILE A 17 -27.38 -8.51 15.02
C ILE A 17 -25.93 -9.00 14.79
N PRO A 18 -25.62 -10.31 14.79
CA PRO A 18 -24.28 -10.81 14.50
C PRO A 18 -23.77 -10.37 13.12
N LEU A 19 -24.60 -10.51 12.08
CA LEU A 19 -24.27 -10.14 10.70
C LEU A 19 -24.00 -8.64 10.52
N VAL A 20 -24.71 -7.80 11.28
CA VAL A 20 -24.53 -6.35 11.30
C VAL A 20 -23.25 -5.98 12.02
N LEU A 21 -22.94 -6.61 13.15
CA LEU A 21 -21.69 -6.39 13.88
C LEU A 21 -20.46 -6.84 13.06
N ASP A 22 -20.61 -7.91 12.29
CA ASP A 22 -19.58 -8.44 11.39
C ASP A 22 -19.43 -7.64 10.07
N ASN A 23 -20.20 -6.55 9.87
CA ASN A 23 -20.21 -5.71 8.66
C ASN A 23 -20.46 -6.45 7.33
N VAL A 24 -21.07 -7.65 7.38
CA VAL A 24 -21.43 -8.45 6.20
C VAL A 24 -22.88 -8.25 5.76
N ALA A 25 -23.71 -7.62 6.59
CA ALA A 25 -25.08 -7.25 6.26
C ALA A 25 -25.14 -6.06 5.27
N SER A 26 -26.19 -6.03 4.45
CA SER A 26 -26.47 -4.90 3.55
C SER A 26 -26.75 -3.61 4.33
N GLU A 27 -26.51 -2.45 3.71
CA GLU A 27 -26.77 -1.14 4.35
C GLU A 27 -28.22 -0.96 4.80
N ASP A 28 -29.17 -1.56 4.08
CA ASP A 28 -30.59 -1.54 4.43
C ASP A 28 -30.86 -2.37 5.69
N SER A 29 -30.26 -3.57 5.79
CA SER A 29 -30.36 -4.41 6.99
C SER A 29 -29.72 -3.77 8.22
N GLN A 30 -28.59 -3.07 8.04
CA GLN A 30 -27.94 -2.33 9.13
C GLN A 30 -28.84 -1.22 9.67
N ARG A 31 -29.42 -0.39 8.79
CA ARG A 31 -30.34 0.69 9.19
C ARG A 31 -31.56 0.20 9.95
N ILE A 32 -32.15 -0.92 9.51
CA ILE A 32 -33.35 -1.48 10.12
C ILE A 32 -33.04 -2.04 11.52
N VAL A 33 -31.91 -2.73 11.69
CA VAL A 33 -31.49 -3.27 13.00
C VAL A 33 -31.16 -2.15 13.97
N THR A 34 -30.44 -1.10 13.55
CA THR A 34 -30.14 0.05 14.42
C THR A 34 -31.41 0.75 14.90
N ALA A 35 -32.38 0.97 14.01
CA ALA A 35 -33.66 1.59 14.39
C ALA A 35 -34.50 0.70 15.34
N HIS A 36 -34.45 -0.63 15.19
CA HIS A 36 -35.13 -1.55 16.08
C HIS A 36 -34.48 -1.61 17.47
N VAL A 37 -33.14 -1.63 17.53
CA VAL A 37 -32.36 -1.63 18.77
C VAL A 37 -32.64 -0.38 19.61
N GLU A 38 -32.81 0.80 19.00
CA GLU A 38 -33.17 2.03 19.71
C GLU A 38 -34.56 1.98 20.37
N CYS A 39 -35.47 1.15 19.84
CA CYS A 39 -36.86 1.07 20.29
C CYS A 39 -37.16 -0.17 21.14
N CYS A 40 -36.25 -1.16 21.19
CA CYS A 40 -36.46 -2.45 21.84
C CYS A 40 -35.33 -2.76 22.83
N LYS A 41 -35.64 -2.70 24.13
CA LYS A 41 -34.67 -2.98 25.21
C LYS A 41 -34.06 -4.38 25.14
N ASP A 42 -34.85 -5.39 24.75
CA ASP A 42 -34.35 -6.77 24.66
C ASP A 42 -33.29 -6.92 23.56
N CYS A 43 -33.51 -6.25 22.42
CA CYS A 43 -32.56 -6.25 21.31
C CYS A 43 -31.35 -5.35 21.61
N GLU A 44 -31.52 -4.27 22.37
CA GLU A 44 -30.44 -3.41 22.85
C GLU A 44 -29.47 -4.15 23.78
N ILE A 45 -30.00 -4.92 24.72
CA ILE A 45 -29.20 -5.74 25.63
C ILE A 45 -28.39 -6.77 24.84
N LEU A 46 -29.02 -7.47 23.89
CA LEU A 46 -28.33 -8.44 23.04
C LEU A 46 -27.28 -7.77 22.15
N TYR A 47 -27.60 -6.64 21.54
CA TYR A 47 -26.69 -5.89 20.69
C TYR A 47 -25.43 -5.50 21.46
N ASN A 48 -25.58 -4.96 22.67
CA ASN A 48 -24.45 -4.56 23.52
C ASN A 48 -23.68 -5.76 24.08
N SER A 49 -24.35 -6.88 24.38
CA SER A 49 -23.68 -8.10 24.85
C SER A 49 -22.82 -8.75 23.77
N VAL A 50 -23.27 -8.73 22.51
CA VAL A 50 -22.54 -9.29 21.36
C VAL A 50 -21.46 -8.32 20.87
N LYS A 51 -21.71 -7.01 20.92
CA LYS A 51 -20.74 -5.96 20.52
C LYS A 51 -19.46 -5.96 21.36
N GLY A 52 -19.52 -6.47 22.60
CA GLY A 52 -18.40 -6.56 23.54
C GLY A 52 -17.87 -5.19 23.99
N PRO A 53 -17.06 -5.13 25.07
CA PRO A 53 -16.31 -3.93 25.40
C PRO A 53 -15.18 -3.79 24.37
N ASP A 54 -15.17 -2.68 23.62
CA ASP A 54 -14.12 -2.29 22.66
C ASP A 54 -13.94 -3.18 21.42
N SER A 55 -14.91 -3.12 20.49
CA SER A 55 -14.56 -3.15 19.06
C SER A 55 -13.93 -1.81 18.68
N ASN A 56 -12.69 -1.62 19.10
CA ASN A 56 -11.90 -0.40 18.95
C ASN A 56 -11.44 -0.22 17.50
N LEU A 57 -12.37 0.14 16.60
CA LEU A 57 -12.10 0.52 15.21
C LEU A 57 -11.06 1.67 15.10
N GLN A 58 -10.75 2.36 16.21
CA GLN A 58 -9.66 3.35 16.26
C GLN A 58 -8.26 2.73 16.31
N ASP A 59 -8.08 1.52 16.84
CA ASP A 59 -6.75 0.92 17.05
C ASP A 59 -6.13 0.36 15.77
N ASP A 60 -6.94 -0.25 14.90
CA ASP A 60 -6.50 -0.73 13.57
C ASP A 60 -5.84 0.39 12.75
N SER A 61 -6.37 1.61 12.85
CA SER A 61 -5.81 2.75 12.15
C SER A 61 -4.41 3.15 12.65
N LYS A 62 -4.13 2.99 13.95
CA LYS A 62 -2.83 3.27 14.56
C LYS A 62 -1.83 2.15 14.26
N ILE A 63 -2.29 0.90 14.32
CA ILE A 63 -1.50 -0.28 13.96
C ILE A 63 -1.10 -0.19 12.47
N ILE A 64 -2.04 0.04 11.55
CA ILE A 64 -1.75 0.20 10.12
C ILE A 64 -0.78 1.36 9.87
N LYS A 65 -0.95 2.50 10.55
CA LYS A 65 -0.01 3.64 10.43
C LYS A 65 1.39 3.28 10.93
N SER A 66 1.51 2.56 12.04
CA SER A 66 2.79 2.14 12.60
C SER A 66 3.51 1.09 11.72
N ILE A 67 2.77 0.17 11.12
CA ILE A 67 3.26 -0.81 10.13
C ILE A 67 3.75 -0.07 8.88
N LYS A 68 2.93 0.82 8.32
CA LYS A 68 3.32 1.63 7.15
C LYS A 68 4.57 2.47 7.41
N ARG A 69 4.72 3.00 8.63
CA ARG A 69 5.92 3.74 9.03
C ARG A 69 7.17 2.86 9.06
N LYS A 70 7.11 1.68 9.69
CA LYS A 70 8.22 0.72 9.71
C LYS A 70 8.62 0.28 8.30
N ILE A 71 7.63 -0.04 7.47
CA ILE A 71 7.80 -0.41 6.07
C ILE A 71 8.45 0.72 5.26
N TYR A 72 7.99 1.95 5.44
CA TYR A 72 8.56 3.11 4.77
C TYR A 72 10.05 3.28 5.10
N PHE A 73 10.43 3.15 6.37
CA PHE A 73 11.84 3.16 6.78
C PHE A 73 12.62 1.97 6.21
N SER A 74 12.05 0.76 6.19
CA SER A 74 12.69 -0.39 5.54
C SER A 74 12.87 -0.20 4.04
N CYS A 75 11.93 0.42 3.33
CA CYS A 75 12.07 0.75 1.91
C CYS A 75 13.17 1.78 1.66
N ILE A 76 13.30 2.81 2.52
CA ILE A 76 14.42 3.76 2.44
C ILE A 76 15.75 3.04 2.67
N ALA A 77 15.84 2.18 3.68
CA ALA A 77 17.04 1.40 3.94
C ALA A 77 17.40 0.50 2.74
N LEU A 78 16.41 -0.19 2.16
CA LEU A 78 16.55 -0.99 0.95
C LEU A 78 16.99 -0.17 -0.26
N LEU A 79 16.49 1.06 -0.40
CA LEU A 79 16.93 1.98 -1.45
C LEU A 79 18.40 2.36 -1.29
N VAL A 80 18.83 2.72 -0.08
CA VAL A 80 20.23 3.06 0.18
C VAL A 80 21.12 1.85 -0.10
N ILE A 81 20.80 0.68 0.45
CA ILE A 81 21.57 -0.55 0.24
C ILE A 81 21.57 -0.96 -1.25
N GLY A 82 20.40 -0.96 -1.87
CA GLY A 82 20.23 -1.34 -3.28
C GLY A 82 20.97 -0.41 -4.24
N THR A 83 21.02 0.89 -3.95
CA THR A 83 21.82 1.84 -4.73
C THR A 83 23.32 1.66 -4.53
N MET A 84 23.78 1.37 -3.31
CA MET A 84 25.20 1.03 -3.07
C MET A 84 25.61 -0.22 -3.87
N ILE A 85 24.79 -1.26 -3.86
CA ILE A 85 25.00 -2.48 -4.66
C ILE A 85 24.94 -2.16 -6.16
N GLY A 86 23.93 -1.41 -6.59
CA GLY A 86 23.72 -1.05 -7.99
C GLY A 86 24.91 -0.29 -8.59
N VAL A 87 25.52 0.63 -7.83
CA VAL A 87 26.72 1.35 -8.27
C VAL A 87 27.95 0.45 -8.25
N TYR A 88 28.14 -0.37 -7.22
CA TYR A 88 29.23 -1.36 -7.20
C TYR A 88 29.19 -2.26 -8.43
N LEU A 89 27.98 -2.67 -8.84
CA LEU A 89 27.76 -3.43 -10.07
C LEU A 89 27.92 -2.60 -11.34
N SER A 90 27.62 -1.29 -11.31
CA SER A 90 27.65 -0.40 -12.50
C SER A 90 29.05 -0.23 -13.09
N ASN A 91 30.12 -0.36 -12.30
CA ASN A 91 31.49 -0.33 -12.83
C ASN A 91 31.98 -1.71 -13.34
N SER A 92 31.06 -2.67 -13.52
CA SER A 92 31.37 -4.04 -13.92
C SER A 92 30.34 -4.58 -14.92
N MET A 93 30.54 -5.81 -15.41
CA MET A 93 29.53 -6.59 -16.14
C MET A 93 28.18 -6.68 -15.39
N GLY A 94 28.18 -6.44 -14.07
CA GLY A 94 26.98 -6.41 -13.24
C GLY A 94 25.98 -5.29 -13.56
N MET A 95 26.33 -4.30 -14.39
CA MET A 95 25.41 -3.23 -14.79
C MET A 95 24.11 -3.76 -15.41
N PHE A 96 24.17 -4.88 -16.13
CA PHE A 96 22.99 -5.49 -16.76
C PHE A 96 21.96 -6.01 -15.75
N TYR A 97 22.36 -6.33 -14.51
CA TYR A 97 21.41 -6.72 -13.47
C TYR A 97 20.44 -5.58 -13.10
N ASN A 98 20.84 -4.30 -13.30
CA ASN A 98 19.98 -3.15 -13.04
C ASN A 98 18.73 -3.13 -13.94
N ILE A 99 18.76 -3.80 -15.11
CA ILE A 99 17.60 -3.94 -16.00
C ILE A 99 16.48 -4.72 -15.32
N ILE A 100 16.79 -5.66 -14.44
CA ILE A 100 15.80 -6.47 -13.71
C ILE A 100 15.53 -5.87 -12.33
N LEU A 101 16.57 -5.40 -11.63
CA LEU A 101 16.47 -4.87 -10.28
C LEU A 101 15.61 -3.60 -10.21
N MET A 102 15.81 -2.64 -11.12
CA MET A 102 15.09 -1.36 -11.06
C MET A 102 13.58 -1.50 -11.30
N PRO A 103 13.11 -2.27 -12.30
CA PRO A 103 11.69 -2.55 -12.44
C PRO A 103 11.10 -3.33 -11.25
N MET A 104 11.85 -4.27 -10.67
CA MET A 104 11.42 -4.98 -9.46
C MET A 104 11.24 -4.03 -8.27
N ILE A 105 12.17 -3.10 -8.05
CA ILE A 105 12.06 -2.08 -7.00
C ILE A 105 10.82 -1.21 -7.24
N GLY A 106 10.59 -0.78 -8.48
CA GLY A 106 9.39 -0.05 -8.87
C GLY A 106 8.09 -0.82 -8.61
N ALA A 107 8.07 -2.10 -8.96
CA ALA A 107 6.92 -2.99 -8.72
C ALA A 107 6.61 -3.14 -7.23
N ILE A 108 7.64 -3.44 -6.42
CA ILE A 108 7.53 -3.54 -4.96
C ILE A 108 7.01 -2.22 -4.37
N ALA A 109 7.55 -1.08 -4.83
CA ALA A 109 7.09 0.24 -4.39
C ALA A 109 5.60 0.49 -4.70
N TYR A 110 5.11 0.07 -5.86
CA TYR A 110 3.70 0.18 -6.22
C TYR A 110 2.79 -0.59 -5.26
N TYR A 111 3.10 -1.86 -4.97
CA TYR A 111 2.29 -2.70 -4.10
C TYR A 111 2.37 -2.27 -2.62
N ILE A 112 3.55 -1.87 -2.16
CA ILE A 112 3.78 -1.55 -0.75
C ILE A 112 3.33 -0.12 -0.41
N LEU A 113 3.71 0.87 -1.22
CA LEU A 113 3.47 2.29 -0.94
C LEU A 113 2.21 2.84 -1.61
N GLY A 114 1.57 2.06 -2.48
CA GLY A 114 0.34 2.45 -3.17
C GLY A 114 0.52 3.80 -3.86
N LYS A 115 -0.28 4.80 -3.46
CA LYS A 115 -0.22 6.17 -4.04
C LYS A 115 1.12 6.88 -3.88
N ARG A 116 1.99 6.43 -2.97
CA ARG A 116 3.29 7.06 -2.66
C ARG A 116 4.48 6.39 -3.37
N TRP A 117 4.24 5.56 -4.38
CA TRP A 117 5.29 4.88 -5.15
C TRP A 117 6.34 5.83 -5.73
N TYR A 118 5.93 7.04 -6.12
CA TYR A 118 6.81 8.05 -6.74
C TYR A 118 7.96 8.48 -5.82
N ILE A 119 7.81 8.36 -4.50
CA ILE A 119 8.87 8.65 -3.53
C ILE A 119 10.09 7.75 -3.78
N VAL A 120 9.86 6.50 -4.18
CA VAL A 120 10.94 5.54 -4.47
C VAL A 120 11.66 5.93 -5.75
N SER A 121 10.94 6.24 -6.84
CA SER A 121 11.57 6.67 -8.10
C SER A 121 12.37 7.95 -7.96
N VAL A 122 11.82 8.95 -7.25
CA VAL A 122 12.56 10.20 -6.94
C VAL A 122 13.75 9.91 -6.03
N GLY A 123 13.58 9.03 -5.03
CA GLY A 123 14.65 8.60 -4.15
C GLY A 123 15.81 7.98 -4.91
N VAL A 124 15.53 7.00 -5.80
CA VAL A 124 16.54 6.36 -6.67
C VAL A 124 17.28 7.40 -7.51
N PHE A 125 16.56 8.34 -8.15
CA PHE A 125 17.19 9.40 -8.94
C PHE A 125 18.20 10.20 -8.11
N ILE A 126 17.76 10.72 -6.96
CA ILE A 126 18.58 11.59 -6.10
C ILE A 126 19.78 10.82 -5.54
N THR A 127 19.56 9.63 -4.96
CA THR A 127 20.62 8.88 -4.28
C THR A 127 21.64 8.36 -5.29
N SER A 128 21.20 7.80 -6.43
CA SER A 128 22.13 7.37 -7.48
C SER A 128 22.89 8.53 -8.10
N TYR A 129 22.25 9.71 -8.26
CA TYR A 129 22.91 10.86 -8.86
C TYR A 129 24.00 11.41 -7.95
N ILE A 130 23.68 11.68 -6.68
CA ILE A 130 24.65 12.18 -5.70
C ILE A 130 25.83 11.23 -5.60
N TRP A 131 25.57 9.92 -5.54
CA TRP A 131 26.63 8.93 -5.40
C TRP A 131 27.55 8.88 -6.62
N LEU A 132 26.99 8.79 -7.83
CA LEU A 132 27.77 8.80 -9.07
C LEU A 132 28.55 10.10 -9.20
N PHE A 133 27.89 11.24 -8.99
CA PHE A 133 28.52 12.56 -9.05
C PHE A 133 29.72 12.67 -8.10
N VAL A 134 29.55 12.27 -6.83
CA VAL A 134 30.64 12.26 -5.84
C VAL A 134 31.77 11.33 -6.27
N GLY A 135 31.47 10.13 -6.76
CA GLY A 135 32.47 9.19 -7.28
C GLY A 135 33.31 9.79 -8.42
N PHE A 136 32.65 10.38 -9.41
CA PHE A 136 33.31 11.03 -10.55
C PHE A 136 34.15 12.25 -10.13
N VAL A 137 33.67 13.07 -9.19
CA VAL A 137 34.43 14.21 -8.66
C VAL A 137 35.71 13.75 -7.95
N ILE A 138 35.64 12.66 -7.16
CA ILE A 138 36.79 12.11 -6.45
C ILE A 138 37.83 11.55 -7.43
N GLU A 139 37.38 10.81 -8.44
CA GLU A 139 38.26 10.10 -9.38
C GLU A 139 38.93 11.03 -10.40
N TYR A 140 38.18 11.93 -11.03
CA TYR A 140 38.71 12.77 -12.11
C TYR A 140 39.42 14.04 -11.63
N ARG A 141 39.18 14.48 -10.38
CA ARG A 141 39.82 15.65 -9.71
C ARG A 141 39.73 17.00 -10.45
N LYS A 142 39.09 17.05 -11.62
CA LYS A 142 38.84 18.25 -12.44
C LYS A 142 37.36 18.33 -12.80
N LEU A 143 36.76 19.50 -12.71
CA LEU A 143 35.34 19.70 -13.04
C LEU A 143 35.16 19.78 -14.57
N ALA A 144 34.89 18.63 -15.20
CA ALA A 144 34.59 18.51 -16.63
C ALA A 144 33.09 18.31 -16.88
N ILE A 145 32.61 18.64 -18.08
CA ILE A 145 31.20 18.47 -18.47
C ILE A 145 30.77 17.00 -18.36
N GLU A 146 31.68 16.06 -18.60
CA GLU A 146 31.44 14.62 -18.53
C GLU A 146 31.00 14.14 -17.13
N ILE A 147 31.46 14.83 -16.06
CA ILE A 147 31.08 14.55 -14.67
C ILE A 147 29.59 14.79 -14.43
N PHE A 148 28.97 15.68 -15.21
CA PHE A 148 27.54 15.93 -15.13
C PHE A 148 26.75 15.05 -16.10
N TYR A 149 27.26 14.88 -17.32
CA TYR A 149 26.54 14.17 -18.37
C TYR A 149 26.30 12.69 -18.03
N TYR A 150 27.34 11.97 -17.60
CA TYR A 150 27.22 10.53 -17.36
C TYR A 150 26.28 10.18 -16.18
N PRO A 151 26.38 10.83 -15.00
CA PRO A 151 25.44 10.58 -13.91
C PRO A 151 24.00 10.91 -14.27
N ILE A 152 23.73 12.01 -14.97
CA ILE A 152 22.37 12.38 -15.42
C ILE A 152 21.80 11.30 -16.34
N TYR A 153 22.58 10.87 -17.33
CA TYR A 153 22.15 9.87 -18.29
C TYR A 153 21.81 8.53 -17.60
N LEU A 154 22.69 8.04 -16.72
CA LEU A 154 22.51 6.75 -16.07
C LEU A 154 21.35 6.76 -15.05
N THR A 155 21.23 7.84 -14.26
CA THR A 155 20.12 7.94 -13.29
C THR A 155 18.77 8.13 -13.96
N ALA A 156 18.72 8.80 -15.11
CA ALA A 156 17.51 8.89 -15.91
C ALA A 156 17.04 7.50 -16.38
N ILE A 157 17.95 6.65 -16.84
CA ILE A 157 17.66 5.26 -17.21
C ILE A 157 17.13 4.46 -16.01
N TYR A 158 17.84 4.49 -14.88
CA TYR A 158 17.42 3.77 -13.67
C TYR A 158 16.03 4.20 -13.20
N THR A 159 15.77 5.51 -13.22
CA THR A 159 14.46 6.06 -12.85
C THR A 159 13.39 5.62 -13.83
N ALA A 160 13.65 5.67 -15.14
CA ALA A 160 12.71 5.20 -16.16
C ALA A 160 12.37 3.71 -15.97
N LEU A 161 13.36 2.86 -15.67
CA LEU A 161 13.15 1.45 -15.36
C LEU A 161 12.27 1.24 -14.12
N THR A 162 12.47 2.02 -13.05
CA THR A 162 11.57 1.93 -11.88
C THR A 162 10.13 2.30 -12.24
N VAL A 163 9.94 3.33 -13.07
CA VAL A 163 8.61 3.77 -13.52
C VAL A 163 7.96 2.71 -14.40
N ILE A 164 8.71 2.07 -15.31
CA ILE A 164 8.24 0.94 -16.11
C ILE A 164 7.74 -0.19 -15.21
N GLY A 165 8.50 -0.56 -14.17
CA GLY A 165 8.09 -1.56 -13.19
C GLY A 165 6.75 -1.25 -12.50
N VAL A 166 6.52 0.02 -12.16
CA VAL A 166 5.23 0.50 -11.63
C VAL A 166 4.12 0.34 -12.64
N PHE A 167 4.32 0.73 -13.90
CA PHE A 167 3.33 0.59 -14.96
C PHE A 167 2.97 -0.87 -15.21
N VAL A 168 3.96 -1.75 -15.32
CA VAL A 168 3.76 -3.20 -15.46
C VAL A 168 2.92 -3.73 -14.29
N SER A 169 3.26 -3.36 -13.06
CA SER A 169 2.52 -3.78 -11.87
C SER A 169 1.08 -3.29 -11.84
N LYS A 170 0.85 -2.05 -12.28
CA LYS A 170 -0.50 -1.48 -12.39
C LYS A 170 -1.35 -2.22 -13.42
N LEU A 171 -0.76 -2.60 -14.56
CA LEU A 171 -1.44 -3.39 -15.59
C LEU A 171 -1.77 -4.80 -15.10
N LEU A 172 -0.82 -5.47 -14.45
CA LEU A 172 -1.04 -6.80 -13.85
C LEU A 172 -2.13 -6.76 -12.78
N TYR A 173 -2.09 -5.77 -11.88
CA TYR A 173 -3.13 -5.58 -10.88
C TYR A 173 -4.52 -5.40 -11.50
N PHE A 174 -4.61 -4.63 -12.59
CA PHE A 174 -5.89 -4.43 -13.30
C PHE A 174 -6.37 -5.72 -13.98
N ALA A 175 -5.47 -6.49 -14.61
CA ALA A 175 -5.79 -7.74 -15.26
C ALA A 175 -6.35 -8.77 -14.26
N PHE A 176 -5.65 -9.02 -13.15
CA PHE A 176 -6.09 -9.97 -12.14
C PHE A 176 -7.35 -9.53 -11.39
N LYS A 177 -7.52 -8.22 -11.16
CA LYS A 177 -8.76 -7.69 -10.56
C LYS A 177 -9.98 -7.96 -11.45
N LYS A 178 -9.82 -7.91 -12.78
CA LYS A 178 -10.91 -8.20 -13.73
C LYS A 178 -11.28 -9.69 -13.77
N GLU A 179 -10.34 -10.58 -13.48
CA GLU A 179 -10.56 -12.04 -13.44
C GLU A 179 -11.26 -12.48 -12.14
N GLY A 180 -10.93 -11.88 -11.00
CA GLY A 180 -11.59 -12.19 -9.72
C GLY A 180 -13.10 -11.90 -9.69
N VAL A 181 -13.57 -10.96 -10.51
CA VAL A 181 -15.01 -10.63 -10.63
C VAL A 181 -15.79 -11.66 -11.46
N LYS A 182 -15.11 -12.47 -12.29
CA LYS A 182 -15.77 -13.45 -13.16
C LYS A 182 -16.10 -14.78 -12.46
N HIS A 183 -15.52 -15.07 -11.31
CA HIS A 183 -15.77 -16.31 -10.55
C HIS A 183 -16.94 -16.22 -9.55
N VAL A 184 -17.66 -15.09 -9.54
CA VAL A 184 -18.87 -14.90 -8.73
C VAL A 184 -20.04 -14.58 -9.67
N LYS A 185 -20.40 -15.53 -10.53
CA LYS A 185 -21.67 -15.56 -11.27
C LYS A 185 -22.11 -16.99 -11.49
#